data_AF-A0A1F8MVS0-F1
#
_entry.id   AF-A0A1F8MVS0-F1
#
_cell.length_a   1.000
_cell.length_b   1.000
_cell.length_c   1.000
_cell.angle_alpha   90.00
_cell.angle_beta   90.00
_cell.angle_gamma   90.00
#
_symmetry.space_group_name_H-M   'P 1'
#
loop_
_entity.id
_entity.type
_entity.pdbx_description
1 polymer ?
#
loop_
_entity_poly.entity_id
_entity_poly.type
_entity_poly.pdbx_seq_one_letter_code
_entity_poly.pdbx_strand_id
1 'polypeptide(L)'
;MTTGHTSLAWSVGKPKKMADKFTKPQFLGRSQKVLEFQLKVLYPVRGLCDATRTGLVFLNHDRNFSTFLTIHYLVEHERVADIYALCRSMFESVVSMGLLAKSVIHDDLDRYQGYQYVEASKTHDHLERLGLARLSGLTESEVTRVRRERDKYVAKYVAKYGSGLPTWTGKSLEQNVRLLDSNCPSTCNEEHFYEYLYCQVYRRGSPAAHASFSGLSKAVDVETVNIPGSSAAYRYRANEPHLIFSCFHSLLVFLSSVRFMGWVLEKPEAEAFFQQIAGYVIAE
;
A
#
# COMPACT_ATOMS: atom_id res chain seq x y z
N MET A 1 -39.21 1.05 37.14
CA MET A 1 -39.70 1.21 35.75
C MET A 1 -39.69 2.71 35.49
N THR A 2 -38.89 3.32 34.64
CA THR A 2 -38.26 2.96 33.36
C THR A 2 -36.92 3.69 33.25
N THR A 3 -35.84 2.97 33.00
CA THR A 3 -34.52 3.53 32.73
C THR A 3 -34.49 4.15 31.33
N GLY A 4 -34.23 5.46 31.26
CA GLY A 4 -34.05 6.18 30.01
C GLY A 4 -32.78 5.71 29.29
N HIS A 5 -32.96 5.03 28.15
CA HIS A 5 -31.89 4.80 27.20
C HIS A 5 -31.65 6.09 26.41
N THR A 6 -30.69 6.90 26.86
CA THR A 6 -30.06 7.89 25.98
C THR A 6 -29.20 7.14 24.98
N SER A 7 -29.72 7.01 23.76
CA SER A 7 -28.93 6.61 22.59
C SER A 7 -27.75 7.58 22.49
N LEU A 8 -26.53 7.11 22.76
CA LEU A 8 -25.30 7.81 22.39
C LEU A 8 -25.25 7.86 20.86
N ALA A 9 -25.91 8.88 20.29
CA ALA A 9 -25.65 9.31 18.94
C ALA A 9 -24.22 9.82 18.92
N TRP A 10 -23.30 9.01 18.40
CA TRP A 10 -22.00 9.49 17.98
C TRP A 10 -22.26 10.55 16.92
N SER A 11 -22.18 11.82 17.29
CA SER A 11 -22.10 12.93 16.35
C SER A 11 -20.75 12.81 15.64
N VAL A 12 -20.69 11.91 14.66
CA VAL A 12 -19.67 11.95 13.62
C VAL A 12 -19.87 13.31 12.98
N GLY A 13 -18.95 14.24 13.26
CA GLY A 13 -18.98 15.55 12.62
C GLY A 13 -19.21 15.34 11.13
N LYS A 14 -20.21 16.04 10.56
CA LYS A 14 -20.48 15.96 9.12
C LYS A 14 -19.13 16.07 8.40
N PRO A 15 -18.71 15.07 7.60
CA PRO A 15 -17.45 15.17 6.89
C PRO A 15 -17.51 16.46 6.09
N LYS A 16 -16.65 17.42 6.41
CA LYS A 16 -16.51 18.65 5.62
C LYS A 16 -16.30 18.20 4.17
N LYS A 17 -17.26 18.52 3.29
CA LYS A 17 -17.12 18.64 1.84
C LYS A 17 -16.20 17.61 1.12
N MET A 18 -16.22 16.32 1.50
CA MET A 18 -15.46 15.30 0.75
C MET A 18 -15.85 15.27 -0.74
N ALA A 19 -17.14 15.47 -1.03
CA ALA A 19 -17.65 15.51 -2.40
C ALA A 19 -17.16 16.73 -3.20
N ASP A 20 -16.90 17.88 -2.55
CA ASP A 20 -16.37 19.07 -3.24
C ASP A 20 -14.83 18.99 -3.41
N LYS A 21 -14.15 18.27 -2.49
CA LYS A 21 -12.68 18.20 -2.42
C LYS A 21 -12.06 17.04 -3.20
N PHE A 22 -12.74 15.90 -3.23
CA PHE A 22 -12.21 14.65 -3.78
C PHE A 22 -13.06 14.24 -4.98
N THR A 23 -12.81 14.89 -6.11
CA THR A 23 -13.47 14.58 -7.39
C THR A 23 -12.58 13.71 -8.28
N LYS A 24 -13.20 12.92 -9.17
CA LYS A 24 -12.49 12.11 -10.16
C LYS A 24 -11.53 12.93 -11.05
N PRO A 25 -11.91 14.11 -11.59
CA PRO A 25 -10.99 14.93 -12.38
C PRO A 25 -9.76 15.42 -11.59
N GLN A 26 -9.93 15.79 -10.31
CA GLN A 26 -8.81 16.20 -9.46
C GLN A 26 -7.85 15.03 -9.22
N PHE A 27 -8.38 13.83 -8.91
CA PHE A 27 -7.55 12.64 -8.77
C PHE A 27 -6.75 12.37 -10.05
N LEU A 28 -7.43 12.27 -11.20
CA LEU A 28 -6.80 11.97 -12.49
C LEU A 28 -5.71 12.99 -12.84
N GLY A 29 -6.00 14.29 -12.69
CA GLY A 29 -5.04 15.35 -12.95
C GLY A 29 -3.82 15.32 -12.02
N ARG A 30 -4.00 14.95 -10.75
CA ARG A 30 -2.88 14.82 -9.79
C ARG A 30 -2.07 13.57 -10.07
N SER A 31 -2.71 12.44 -10.31
CA SER A 31 -2.03 11.21 -10.64
C SER A 31 -1.19 11.33 -11.90
N GLN A 32 -1.72 11.98 -12.94
CA GLN A 32 -0.98 12.20 -14.19
C GLN A 32 0.29 13.01 -13.95
N LYS A 33 0.21 14.08 -13.14
CA LYS A 33 1.38 14.87 -12.75
C LYS A 33 2.44 14.05 -12.02
N VAL A 34 2.04 13.12 -11.15
CA VAL A 34 2.98 12.23 -10.44
C VAL A 34 3.64 11.25 -11.43
N LEU A 35 2.87 10.68 -12.35
CA LEU A 35 3.37 9.78 -13.39
C LEU A 35 4.39 10.47 -14.30
N GLU A 36 4.09 11.69 -14.76
CA GLU A 36 5.00 12.49 -15.59
C GLU A 36 6.27 12.88 -14.83
N PHE A 37 6.13 13.28 -13.56
CA PHE A 37 7.25 13.65 -12.71
C PHE A 37 8.24 12.50 -12.56
N GLN A 38 7.77 11.30 -12.17
CA GLN A 38 8.68 10.18 -11.95
C GLN A 38 9.44 9.81 -13.24
N LEU A 39 8.76 9.81 -14.39
CA LEU A 39 9.37 9.48 -15.69
C LEU A 39 10.48 10.48 -16.05
N LYS A 40 10.26 11.76 -15.74
CA LYS A 40 11.23 12.82 -15.97
C LYS A 40 12.42 12.77 -15.03
N VAL A 41 12.20 12.48 -13.74
CA VAL A 41 13.20 12.67 -12.68
C VAL A 41 13.96 11.39 -12.35
N LEU A 42 13.27 10.25 -12.35
CA LEU A 42 13.84 8.96 -11.95
C LEU A 42 14.37 8.15 -13.13
N TYR A 43 13.82 8.33 -14.34
CA TYR A 43 14.13 7.48 -15.49
C TYR A 43 14.99 8.19 -16.57
N PRO A 44 15.84 7.44 -17.31
CA PRO A 44 16.20 6.05 -17.06
C PRO A 44 16.99 5.92 -15.76
N VAL A 45 16.72 4.87 -14.99
CA VAL A 45 17.44 4.63 -13.73
C VAL A 45 18.88 4.24 -14.05
N ARG A 46 19.82 5.13 -13.76
CA ARG A 46 21.26 4.91 -13.96
C ARG A 46 21.89 4.38 -12.67
N GLY A 47 22.92 3.53 -12.78
CA GLY A 47 23.70 3.05 -11.63
C GLY A 47 23.12 1.84 -10.89
N LEU A 48 22.19 1.09 -11.50
CA LEU A 48 21.67 -0.15 -10.91
C LEU A 48 22.72 -1.27 -10.81
N CYS A 49 23.77 -1.20 -11.61
CA CYS A 49 24.80 -2.23 -11.76
C CYS A 49 25.66 -2.41 -10.49
N ASP A 50 25.79 -1.36 -9.67
CA ASP A 50 26.82 -1.29 -8.62
C ASP A 50 26.26 -1.22 -7.19
N ALA A 51 24.94 -0.98 -7.01
CA ALA A 51 24.34 -0.76 -5.69
C ALA A 51 23.14 -1.68 -5.42
N THR A 52 23.37 -2.76 -4.66
CA THR A 52 22.36 -3.72 -4.19
C THR A 52 21.12 -3.05 -3.57
N ARG A 53 21.32 -1.96 -2.81
CA ARG A 53 20.23 -1.19 -2.19
C ARG A 53 19.32 -0.53 -3.23
N THR A 54 19.90 0.22 -4.15
CA THR A 54 19.18 0.94 -5.20
C THR A 54 18.39 -0.03 -6.07
N GLY A 55 18.96 -1.20 -6.40
CA GLY A 55 18.27 -2.27 -7.12
C GLY A 55 17.02 -2.79 -6.39
N LEU A 56 17.11 -3.06 -5.08
CA LEU A 56 15.98 -3.58 -4.30
C LEU A 56 14.87 -2.53 -4.12
N VAL A 57 15.24 -1.27 -3.91
CA VAL A 57 14.26 -0.17 -3.81
C VAL A 57 13.60 0.06 -5.17
N PHE A 58 14.36 -0.02 -6.27
CA PHE A 58 13.84 0.06 -7.63
C PHE A 58 12.84 -1.06 -7.95
N LEU A 59 13.16 -2.31 -7.65
CA LEU A 59 12.24 -3.44 -7.90
C LEU A 59 10.91 -3.28 -7.15
N ASN A 60 10.95 -2.78 -5.91
CA ASN A 60 9.73 -2.45 -5.16
C ASN A 60 8.96 -1.28 -5.79
N HIS A 61 9.67 -0.26 -6.24
CA HIS A 61 9.07 0.88 -6.92
C HIS A 61 8.40 0.49 -8.23
N ASP A 62 9.05 -0.32 -9.06
CA ASP A 62 8.53 -0.80 -10.34
C ASP A 62 7.24 -1.64 -10.15
N ARG A 63 7.24 -2.50 -9.12
CA ARG A 63 6.02 -3.19 -8.67
C ARG A 63 4.92 -2.20 -8.24
N ASN A 64 5.27 -1.20 -7.44
CA ASN A 64 4.32 -0.18 -6.98
C ASN A 64 3.77 0.66 -8.14
N PHE A 65 4.60 0.95 -9.14
CA PHE A 65 4.21 1.64 -10.36
C PHE A 65 3.18 0.83 -11.16
N SER A 66 3.46 -0.45 -11.42
CA SER A 66 2.50 -1.36 -12.07
C SER A 66 1.20 -1.51 -11.27
N THR A 67 1.31 -1.57 -9.95
CA THR A 67 0.15 -1.63 -9.04
C THR A 67 -0.68 -0.35 -9.12
N PHE A 68 -0.03 0.81 -9.16
CA PHE A 68 -0.70 2.11 -9.25
C PHE A 68 -1.40 2.31 -10.60
N LEU A 69 -0.79 1.86 -11.71
CA LEU A 69 -1.45 1.83 -13.02
C LEU A 69 -2.68 0.91 -13.01
N THR A 70 -2.62 -0.21 -12.29
CA THR A 70 -3.78 -1.09 -12.10
C THR A 70 -4.89 -0.38 -11.30
N ILE A 71 -4.53 0.36 -10.25
CA ILE A 71 -5.49 1.17 -9.50
C ILE A 71 -6.20 2.17 -10.40
N HIS A 72 -5.49 2.86 -11.30
CA HIS A 72 -6.10 3.75 -12.31
C HIS A 72 -7.17 3.05 -13.13
N TYR A 73 -6.86 1.85 -13.63
CA TYR A 73 -7.83 1.05 -14.38
C TYR A 73 -9.05 0.68 -13.51
N LEU A 74 -8.84 0.32 -12.24
CA LEU A 74 -9.90 -0.06 -11.32
C LEU A 74 -10.81 1.10 -10.91
N VAL A 75 -10.32 2.36 -10.95
CA VAL A 75 -11.16 3.55 -10.72
C VAL A 75 -12.26 3.66 -11.77
N GLU A 76 -11.92 3.40 -13.04
CA GLU A 76 -12.90 3.42 -14.14
C GLU A 76 -13.95 2.30 -14.03
N HIS A 77 -13.66 1.26 -13.25
CA HIS A 77 -14.54 0.11 -13.03
C HIS A 77 -15.18 0.10 -11.63
N GLU A 78 -15.04 1.19 -10.86
CA GLU A 78 -15.69 1.37 -9.56
C GLU A 78 -15.33 0.28 -8.52
N ARG A 79 -14.12 -0.30 -8.60
CA ARG A 79 -13.69 -1.45 -7.79
C ARG A 79 -13.02 -1.05 -6.47
N VAL A 80 -13.78 -0.41 -5.57
CA VAL A 80 -13.27 0.16 -4.29
C VAL A 80 -12.48 -0.85 -3.44
N ALA A 81 -13.01 -2.07 -3.26
CA ALA A 81 -12.36 -3.09 -2.43
C ALA A 81 -11.00 -3.53 -3.00
N ASP A 82 -10.91 -3.67 -4.32
CA ASP A 82 -9.68 -4.07 -5.01
C ASP A 82 -8.63 -2.94 -4.93
N ILE A 83 -9.06 -1.68 -5.04
CA ILE A 83 -8.19 -0.51 -4.86
C ILE A 83 -7.58 -0.52 -3.45
N TYR A 84 -8.38 -0.76 -2.41
CA TYR A 84 -7.85 -0.84 -1.04
C TYR A 84 -6.89 -2.02 -0.86
N ALA A 85 -7.19 -3.19 -1.41
CA ALA A 85 -6.30 -4.35 -1.35
C ALA A 85 -4.93 -4.05 -2.00
N LEU A 86 -4.94 -3.47 -3.20
CA LEU A 86 -3.71 -3.07 -3.90
C LEU A 86 -2.96 -1.95 -3.17
N CYS A 87 -3.68 -0.96 -2.64
CA CYS A 87 -3.10 0.12 -1.85
C CYS A 87 -2.38 -0.39 -0.59
N ARG A 88 -2.95 -1.38 0.10
CA ARG A 88 -2.31 -2.04 1.25
C ARG A 88 -1.02 -2.77 0.88
N SER A 89 -1.05 -3.55 -0.21
CA SER A 89 0.14 -4.22 -0.74
C SER A 89 1.24 -3.20 -1.08
N MET A 90 0.86 -2.10 -1.74
CA MET A 90 1.77 -1.01 -2.07
C MET A 90 2.30 -0.30 -0.81
N PHE A 91 1.48 -0.16 0.23
CA PHE A 91 1.91 0.45 1.49
C PHE A 91 2.96 -0.38 2.23
N GLU A 92 2.78 -1.70 2.33
CA GLU A 92 3.78 -2.60 2.93
C GLU A 92 5.11 -2.56 2.16
N SER A 93 5.04 -2.47 0.82
CA SER A 93 6.18 -2.22 -0.06
C SER A 93 6.89 -0.91 0.27
N VAL A 94 6.14 0.19 0.36
CA VAL A 94 6.64 1.54 0.67
C VAL A 94 7.31 1.60 2.03
N VAL A 95 6.76 0.94 3.04
CA VAL A 95 7.39 0.86 4.37
C VAL A 95 8.76 0.16 4.25
N SER A 96 8.84 -0.95 3.52
CA SER A 96 10.12 -1.63 3.28
C SER A 96 11.10 -0.75 2.50
N MET A 97 10.63 -0.04 1.46
CA MET A 97 11.45 0.90 0.69
C MET A 97 12.03 2.01 1.56
N GLY A 98 11.22 2.62 2.43
CA GLY A 98 11.67 3.72 3.28
C GLY A 98 12.71 3.28 4.30
N LEU A 99 12.51 2.11 4.93
CA LEU A 99 13.48 1.53 5.86
C LEU A 99 14.80 1.18 5.17
N LEU A 100 14.75 0.67 3.94
CA LEU A 100 15.93 0.42 3.12
C LEU A 100 16.60 1.72 2.66
N ALA A 101 15.84 2.72 2.23
CA ALA A 101 16.39 3.99 1.75
C ALA A 101 17.15 4.73 2.86
N LYS A 102 16.66 4.66 4.10
CA LYS A 102 17.32 5.26 5.27
C LYS A 102 18.36 4.37 5.96
N SER A 103 18.41 3.09 5.63
CA SER A 103 19.35 2.13 6.21
C SER A 103 19.31 2.07 7.75
N VAL A 104 18.11 2.18 8.33
CA VAL A 104 17.91 2.28 9.81
C VAL A 104 17.99 0.93 10.53
N ILE A 105 18.04 -0.17 9.80
CA ILE A 105 18.12 -1.53 10.35
C ILE A 105 19.50 -2.12 10.07
N HIS A 106 20.10 -2.72 11.10
CA HIS A 106 21.37 -3.43 10.95
C HIS A 106 21.23 -4.66 10.02
N ASP A 107 22.21 -4.87 9.15
CA ASP A 107 22.22 -5.90 8.09
C ASP A 107 20.97 -5.86 7.19
N ASP A 108 20.35 -4.70 6.98
CA ASP A 108 19.07 -4.59 6.29
C ASP A 108 19.04 -5.20 4.89
N LEU A 109 20.10 -5.04 4.09
CA LEU A 109 20.20 -5.61 2.75
C LEU A 109 20.19 -7.14 2.79
N ASP A 110 21.10 -7.74 3.55
CA ASP A 110 21.15 -9.19 3.76
C ASP A 110 19.80 -9.73 4.26
N ARG A 111 19.18 -9.02 5.20
CA ARG A 111 17.91 -9.41 5.80
C ARG A 111 16.77 -9.36 4.80
N TYR A 112 16.68 -8.29 4.03
CA TYR A 112 15.62 -8.08 3.06
C TYR A 112 15.75 -9.04 1.88
N GLN A 113 16.97 -9.22 1.36
CA GLN A 113 17.26 -10.20 0.30
C GLN A 113 16.94 -11.63 0.75
N GLY A 114 17.41 -12.01 1.93
CA GLY A 114 17.12 -13.31 2.52
C GLY A 114 15.62 -13.57 2.69
N TYR A 115 14.89 -12.54 3.12
CA TYR A 115 13.43 -12.59 3.25
C TYR A 115 12.71 -12.78 1.91
N GLN A 116 13.24 -12.26 0.79
CA GLN A 116 12.63 -12.53 -0.53
C GLN A 116 12.62 -14.02 -0.87
N TYR A 117 13.67 -14.78 -0.48
CA TYR A 117 13.68 -16.24 -0.66
C TYR A 117 12.64 -16.95 0.20
N VAL A 118 12.38 -16.45 1.41
CA VAL A 118 11.32 -16.96 2.28
C VAL A 118 9.95 -16.78 1.61
N GLU A 119 9.65 -15.57 1.11
CA GLU A 119 8.36 -15.27 0.49
C GLU A 119 8.17 -16.01 -0.84
N ALA A 120 9.21 -16.10 -1.67
CA ALA A 120 9.19 -16.88 -2.89
C ALA A 120 8.93 -18.37 -2.61
N SER A 121 9.61 -18.95 -1.61
CA SER A 121 9.37 -20.34 -1.24
C SER A 121 7.98 -20.57 -0.68
N LYS A 122 7.47 -19.69 0.19
CA LYS A 122 6.11 -19.81 0.73
C LYS A 122 5.07 -19.79 -0.38
N THR A 123 5.23 -18.89 -1.36
CA THR A 123 4.33 -18.77 -2.51
C THR A 123 4.36 -20.04 -3.34
N HIS A 124 5.55 -20.54 -3.68
CA HIS A 124 5.71 -21.79 -4.42
C HIS A 124 5.09 -22.98 -3.66
N ASP A 125 5.45 -23.17 -2.38
CA ASP A 125 4.97 -24.30 -1.57
C ASP A 125 3.44 -24.26 -1.39
N HIS A 126 2.83 -23.07 -1.32
CA HIS A 126 1.38 -22.92 -1.29
C HIS A 126 0.74 -23.32 -2.62
N LEU A 127 1.27 -22.84 -3.74
CA LEU A 127 0.76 -23.15 -5.08
C LEU A 127 0.96 -24.64 -5.43
N GLU A 128 2.07 -25.24 -5.01
CA GLU A 128 2.34 -26.67 -5.16
C GLU A 128 1.26 -27.54 -4.52
N ARG A 129 0.83 -27.21 -3.29
CA ARG A 129 -0.28 -27.90 -2.60
C ARG A 129 -1.61 -27.81 -3.33
N LEU A 130 -1.80 -26.77 -4.15
CA LEU A 130 -3.00 -26.57 -4.96
C LEU A 130 -2.87 -27.15 -6.38
N GLY A 131 -1.74 -27.78 -6.72
CA GLY A 131 -1.47 -28.26 -8.08
C GLY A 131 -1.19 -27.12 -9.09
N LEU A 132 -0.81 -25.94 -8.60
CA LEU A 132 -0.62 -24.70 -9.37
C LEU A 132 0.83 -24.19 -9.36
N ALA A 133 1.81 -25.03 -9.03
CA ALA A 133 3.23 -24.65 -8.88
C ALA A 133 3.78 -23.83 -10.07
N ARG A 134 3.32 -24.12 -11.30
CA ARG A 134 3.68 -23.39 -12.53
C ARG A 134 3.37 -21.88 -12.49
N LEU A 135 2.45 -21.45 -11.63
CA LEU A 135 2.08 -20.03 -11.47
C LEU A 135 3.02 -19.27 -10.52
N SER A 136 3.94 -19.96 -9.84
CA SER A 136 4.89 -19.32 -8.92
C SER A 136 5.94 -18.46 -9.64
N GLY A 137 6.12 -18.67 -10.95
CA GLY A 137 7.19 -18.04 -11.73
C GLY A 137 8.58 -18.64 -11.48
N LEU A 138 8.71 -19.69 -10.66
CA LEU A 138 9.98 -20.39 -10.44
C LEU A 138 10.11 -21.62 -11.33
N THR A 139 11.27 -21.75 -11.98
CA THR A 139 11.70 -23.01 -12.60
C THR A 139 12.18 -24.02 -11.54
N GLU A 140 12.24 -25.31 -11.88
CA GLU A 140 12.69 -26.36 -10.93
C GLU A 140 14.10 -26.11 -10.36
N SER A 141 15.02 -25.61 -11.19
CA SER A 141 16.39 -25.27 -10.76
C SER A 141 16.40 -24.08 -9.80
N GLU A 142 15.50 -23.11 -10.01
CA GLU A 142 15.33 -21.96 -9.12
C GLU A 142 14.67 -22.35 -7.80
N VAL A 143 13.69 -23.26 -7.80
CA VAL A 143 13.09 -23.78 -6.56
C VAL A 143 14.17 -24.32 -5.63
N THR A 144 15.08 -25.16 -6.16
CA THR A 144 16.19 -25.72 -5.36
C THR A 144 17.08 -24.63 -4.80
N ARG A 145 17.46 -23.62 -5.62
CA ARG A 145 18.26 -22.47 -5.17
C ARG A 145 17.53 -21.67 -4.09
N VAL A 146 16.27 -21.32 -4.31
CA VAL A 146 15.43 -20.52 -3.40
C VAL A 146 15.31 -21.23 -2.05
N ARG A 147 15.00 -22.53 -2.04
CA ARG A 147 14.89 -23.30 -0.78
C ARG A 147 16.22 -23.29 -0.02
N ARG A 148 17.35 -23.48 -0.70
CA ARG A 148 18.68 -23.44 -0.08
C ARG A 148 19.03 -22.07 0.51
N GLU A 149 18.79 -20.99 -0.22
CA GLU A 149 19.06 -19.63 0.30
C GLU A 149 18.08 -19.24 1.43
N ARG A 150 16.82 -19.69 1.35
CA ARG A 150 15.84 -19.59 2.43
C ARG A 150 16.34 -20.29 3.70
N ASP A 151 16.86 -21.51 3.59
CA ASP A 151 17.37 -22.26 4.74
C ASP A 151 18.60 -21.59 5.38
N LYS A 152 19.52 -21.05 4.56
CA LYS A 152 20.65 -20.24 5.05
C LYS A 152 20.17 -19.00 5.80
N TYR A 153 19.20 -18.27 5.25
CA TYR A 153 18.61 -17.10 5.89
C TYR A 153 17.97 -17.46 7.23
N VAL A 154 17.13 -18.50 7.24
CA VAL A 154 16.47 -19.01 8.45
C VAL A 154 17.52 -19.41 9.49
N ALA A 155 18.54 -20.18 9.14
CA ALA A 155 19.60 -20.58 10.06
C ALA A 155 20.35 -19.38 10.66
N LYS A 156 20.71 -18.37 9.83
CA LYS A 156 21.43 -17.17 10.26
C LYS A 156 20.60 -16.31 11.24
N TYR A 157 19.30 -16.14 10.96
CA TYR A 157 18.48 -15.16 11.68
C TYR A 157 17.58 -15.76 12.76
N VAL A 158 17.12 -17.02 12.64
CA VAL A 158 16.32 -17.69 13.68
C VAL A 158 17.15 -17.94 14.93
N ALA A 159 18.42 -18.35 14.79
CA ALA A 159 19.31 -18.54 15.94
C ALA A 159 19.60 -17.22 16.69
N LYS A 160 19.62 -16.10 15.96
CA LYS A 160 19.99 -14.77 16.49
C LYS A 160 18.79 -13.97 17.02
N TYR A 161 17.60 -14.15 16.44
CA TYR A 161 16.41 -13.33 16.71
C TYR A 161 15.16 -14.14 17.10
N GLY A 162 15.27 -15.47 17.23
CA GLY A 162 14.19 -16.37 17.64
C GLY A 162 13.35 -16.93 16.48
N SER A 163 12.55 -17.97 16.77
CA SER A 163 11.75 -18.75 15.81
C SER A 163 10.53 -18.02 15.21
N GLY A 164 10.42 -16.71 15.38
CA GLY A 164 9.25 -15.91 15.01
C GLY A 164 9.65 -14.59 14.38
N LEU A 165 10.26 -14.63 13.19
CA LEU A 165 10.39 -13.45 12.33
C LEU A 165 9.17 -13.38 11.40
N PRO A 166 8.05 -12.74 11.80
CA PRO A 166 6.90 -12.56 10.91
C PRO A 166 7.23 -11.65 9.73
N THR A 167 8.31 -10.87 9.84
CA THR A 167 8.78 -9.90 8.83
C THR A 167 10.30 -9.89 8.77
N TRP A 168 10.87 -9.36 7.69
CA TRP A 168 12.33 -9.24 7.52
C TRP A 168 13.00 -8.37 8.59
N THR A 169 12.26 -7.42 9.19
CA THR A 169 12.73 -6.52 10.25
C THR A 169 12.61 -7.13 11.64
N GLY A 170 11.83 -8.22 11.79
CA GLY A 170 11.49 -8.79 13.10
C GLY A 170 10.52 -7.93 13.92
N LYS A 171 9.89 -6.94 13.28
CA LYS A 171 8.90 -6.05 13.89
C LYS A 171 7.56 -6.17 13.15
N SER A 172 6.47 -5.88 13.84
CA SER A 172 5.16 -5.73 13.21
C SER A 172 5.15 -4.56 12.20
N LEU A 173 4.16 -4.53 11.31
CA LEU A 173 3.99 -3.42 10.37
C LEU A 173 3.85 -2.07 11.09
N GLU A 174 3.04 -2.01 12.15
CA GLU A 174 2.87 -0.80 12.98
C GLU A 174 4.20 -0.30 13.55
N GLN A 175 5.04 -1.20 14.09
CA GLN A 175 6.35 -0.86 14.60
C GLN A 175 7.32 -0.39 13.50
N ASN A 176 7.24 -0.99 12.30
CA ASN A 176 8.03 -0.55 11.15
C ASN A 176 7.59 0.85 10.66
N VAL A 177 6.29 1.14 10.69
CA VAL A 177 5.74 2.44 10.33
C VAL A 177 6.21 3.52 11.32
N ARG A 178 6.15 3.27 12.62
CA ARG A 178 6.72 4.18 13.64
C ARG A 178 8.20 4.45 13.44
N LEU A 179 8.94 3.39 13.12
CA LEU A 179 10.37 3.51 12.83
C LEU A 179 10.61 4.38 11.59
N LEU A 180 9.75 4.27 10.58
CA LEU A 180 9.82 5.09 9.39
C LEU A 180 9.53 6.56 9.70
N ASP A 181 8.44 6.87 10.41
CA ASP A 181 8.09 8.24 10.82
C ASP A 181 9.22 8.89 11.64
N SER A 182 9.80 8.15 12.59
CA SER A 182 10.90 8.64 13.43
C SER A 182 12.21 8.95 12.65
N ASN A 183 12.34 8.46 11.41
CA ASN A 183 13.56 8.59 10.60
C ASN A 183 13.34 9.31 9.26
N CYS A 184 12.11 9.77 9.00
CA CYS A 184 11.76 10.56 7.83
C CYS A 184 11.54 12.02 8.23
N PRO A 185 11.87 12.99 7.36
CA PRO A 185 11.40 14.36 7.54
C PRO A 185 9.88 14.39 7.67
N SER A 186 9.39 15.20 8.62
CA SER A 186 7.96 15.47 8.82
C SER A 186 7.31 15.84 7.49
N THR A 187 6.08 15.37 7.30
CA THR A 187 5.36 15.56 6.04
C THR A 187 4.16 16.46 6.30
N CYS A 188 4.12 17.63 5.66
CA CYS A 188 3.02 18.57 5.83
C CYS A 188 2.78 18.99 7.31
N ASN A 189 3.86 19.17 8.07
CA ASN A 189 3.85 19.42 9.52
C ASN A 189 3.31 18.27 10.38
N GLU A 190 3.13 17.07 9.82
CA GLU A 190 2.76 15.86 10.55
C GLU A 190 4.01 15.01 10.80
N GLU A 191 4.25 14.70 12.08
CA GLU A 191 5.36 13.85 12.53
C GLU A 191 5.01 12.36 12.43
N HIS A 192 3.71 12.03 12.43
CA HIS A 192 3.16 10.67 12.37
C HIS A 192 2.47 10.38 11.02
N PHE A 193 3.08 10.84 9.92
CA PHE A 193 2.45 10.81 8.60
C PHE A 193 2.22 9.38 8.07
N TYR A 194 3.19 8.49 8.23
CA TYR A 194 3.04 7.11 7.80
C TYR A 194 2.13 6.32 8.74
N GLU A 195 2.08 6.63 10.04
CA GLU A 195 1.06 6.13 10.98
C GLU A 195 -0.36 6.56 10.57
N TYR A 196 -0.54 7.81 10.12
CA TYR A 196 -1.78 8.27 9.51
C TYR A 196 -2.15 7.42 8.29
N LEU A 197 -1.22 7.25 7.33
CA LEU A 197 -1.47 6.43 6.14
C LEU A 197 -1.79 4.97 6.50
N TYR A 198 -1.09 4.39 7.47
CA TYR A 198 -1.41 3.05 7.98
C TYR A 198 -2.86 2.96 8.47
N CYS A 199 -3.35 3.97 9.20
CA CYS A 199 -4.74 4.00 9.65
C CYS A 199 -5.74 4.08 8.47
N GLN A 200 -5.45 4.91 7.46
CA GLN A 200 -6.35 5.09 6.31
C GLN A 200 -6.35 3.89 5.36
N VAL A 201 -5.17 3.33 5.09
CA VAL A 201 -5.00 2.27 4.09
C VAL A 201 -5.23 0.89 4.70
N TYR A 202 -4.70 0.64 5.89
CA TYR A 202 -4.69 -0.69 6.49
C TYR A 202 -5.93 -1.00 7.34
N ARG A 203 -6.39 -0.03 8.13
CA ARG A 203 -7.56 -0.22 9.01
C ARG A 203 -8.87 0.07 8.31
N ARG A 204 -8.99 1.25 7.67
CA ARG A 204 -10.22 1.62 6.95
C ARG A 204 -10.39 0.82 5.67
N GLY A 205 -9.31 0.56 4.93
CA GLY A 205 -9.29 -0.30 3.74
C GLY A 205 -9.26 -1.80 4.02
N SER A 206 -9.67 -2.26 5.21
CA SER A 206 -9.58 -3.67 5.54
C SER A 206 -10.63 -4.51 4.81
N PRO A 207 -10.27 -5.66 4.22
CA PRO A 207 -11.27 -6.60 3.71
C PRO A 207 -12.34 -6.92 4.75
N ALA A 208 -11.95 -7.08 6.02
CA ALA A 208 -12.91 -7.28 7.11
C ALA A 208 -13.85 -6.07 7.33
N ALA A 209 -13.37 -4.85 7.06
CA ALA A 209 -14.16 -3.63 7.13
C ALA A 209 -15.12 -3.47 5.95
N HIS A 210 -14.94 -4.23 4.86
CA HIS A 210 -15.80 -4.22 3.66
C HIS A 210 -16.57 -5.55 3.43
N ALA A 211 -16.21 -6.62 4.14
CA ALA A 211 -16.83 -7.95 4.05
C ALA A 211 -18.13 -8.07 4.85
N SER A 212 -18.48 -7.06 5.65
CA SER A 212 -19.76 -6.98 6.36
C SER A 212 -20.76 -6.11 5.62
N PHE A 213 -22.06 -6.31 5.84
CA PHE A 213 -23.11 -5.43 5.30
C PHE A 213 -22.90 -3.95 5.68
N SER A 214 -22.43 -3.68 6.89
CA SER A 214 -22.13 -2.32 7.36
C SER A 214 -20.89 -1.70 6.72
N GLY A 215 -20.00 -2.54 6.20
CA GLY A 215 -18.85 -2.15 5.40
C GLY A 215 -19.22 -1.88 3.95
N LEU A 216 -19.97 -2.81 3.36
CA LEU A 216 -20.50 -2.72 2.01
C LEU A 216 -21.34 -1.45 1.85
N SER A 217 -22.26 -1.17 2.79
CA SER A 217 -23.14 0.01 2.76
C SER A 217 -22.41 1.36 2.79
N LYS A 218 -21.10 1.38 3.09
CA LYS A 218 -20.26 2.60 3.03
C LYS A 218 -19.59 2.77 1.66
N ALA A 219 -19.44 1.69 0.93
CA ALA A 219 -18.74 1.65 -0.35
C ALA A 219 -19.68 1.55 -1.55
N VAL A 220 -20.96 1.21 -1.32
CA VAL A 220 -21.97 1.16 -2.38
C VAL A 220 -23.20 1.99 -2.06
N ASP A 221 -23.66 2.73 -3.07
CA ASP A 221 -24.99 3.31 -3.11
C ASP A 221 -25.96 2.25 -3.67
N VAL A 222 -27.10 2.08 -3.00
CA VAL A 222 -28.10 1.05 -3.33
C VAL A 222 -29.33 1.72 -3.93
N GLU A 223 -29.55 1.50 -5.23
CA GLU A 223 -30.76 1.91 -5.93
C GLU A 223 -31.74 0.73 -5.98
N THR A 224 -32.98 0.93 -5.53
CA THR A 224 -34.03 -0.08 -5.69
C THR A 224 -34.61 0.02 -7.10
N VAL A 225 -34.66 -1.10 -7.82
CA VAL A 225 -35.21 -1.21 -9.17
C VAL A 225 -36.46 -2.08 -9.09
N ASN A 226 -37.61 -1.47 -9.41
CA ASN A 226 -38.88 -2.19 -9.49
C ASN A 226 -38.96 -2.94 -10.83
N ILE A 227 -38.95 -4.26 -10.78
CA ILE A 227 -39.16 -5.11 -11.96
C ILE A 227 -40.64 -5.54 -11.95
N PRO A 228 -41.44 -5.17 -12.96
CA PRO A 228 -42.86 -5.54 -13.01
C PRO A 228 -43.04 -7.06 -12.90
N GLY A 229 -43.86 -7.51 -11.94
CA GLY A 229 -44.13 -8.94 -11.71
C GLY A 229 -43.06 -9.69 -10.92
N SER A 230 -42.06 -9.00 -10.35
CA SER A 230 -40.97 -9.61 -9.56
C SER A 230 -40.76 -8.86 -8.24
N SER A 231 -40.04 -9.48 -7.32
CA SER A 231 -39.46 -8.83 -6.14
C SER A 231 -38.60 -7.62 -6.54
N ALA A 232 -38.50 -6.64 -5.64
CA ALA A 232 -37.61 -5.49 -5.81
C ALA A 232 -36.16 -5.97 -6.04
N ALA A 233 -35.55 -5.53 -7.13
CA ALA A 233 -34.14 -5.75 -7.40
C ALA A 233 -33.33 -4.58 -6.82
N TYR A 234 -32.06 -4.82 -6.53
CA TYR A 234 -31.14 -3.78 -6.07
C TYR A 234 -30.01 -3.61 -7.08
N ARG A 235 -29.79 -2.37 -7.52
CA ARG A 235 -28.60 -1.97 -8.28
C ARG A 235 -27.62 -1.34 -7.30
N TYR A 236 -26.38 -1.82 -7.34
CA TYR A 236 -25.29 -1.31 -6.52
C TYR A 236 -24.37 -0.47 -7.41
N ARG A 237 -24.03 0.73 -6.97
CA ARG A 237 -23.02 1.60 -7.58
C ARG A 237 -21.98 1.95 -6.55
N ALA A 238 -20.73 2.20 -6.93
CA ALA A 238 -19.76 2.64 -5.94
C ALA A 238 -20.18 4.01 -5.37
N ASN A 239 -20.02 4.16 -4.06
CA ASN A 239 -20.10 5.46 -3.42
C ASN A 239 -18.91 6.30 -3.92
N GLU A 240 -19.17 7.24 -4.82
CA GLU A 240 -18.12 8.01 -5.51
C GLU A 240 -17.19 8.76 -4.53
N PRO A 241 -17.67 9.46 -3.49
CA PRO A 241 -16.78 10.07 -2.50
C PRO A 241 -15.82 9.07 -1.83
N HIS A 242 -16.31 7.88 -1.50
CA HIS A 242 -15.48 6.84 -0.89
C HIS A 242 -14.47 6.23 -1.87
N LEU A 243 -14.90 6.00 -3.13
CA LEU A 243 -14.03 5.57 -4.22
C LEU A 243 -12.89 6.57 -4.39
N ILE A 244 -13.18 7.86 -4.55
CA ILE A 244 -12.15 8.88 -4.77
C ILE A 244 -11.26 9.06 -3.53
N PHE A 245 -11.82 8.98 -2.33
CA PHE A 245 -11.04 8.96 -1.09
C PHE A 245 -9.99 7.84 -1.07
N SER A 246 -10.36 6.61 -1.47
CA SER A 246 -9.41 5.49 -1.57
C SER A 246 -8.30 5.73 -2.60
N CYS A 247 -8.63 6.42 -3.70
CA CYS A 247 -7.69 6.75 -4.76
C CYS A 247 -6.64 7.77 -4.31
N PHE A 248 -7.04 8.80 -3.56
CA PHE A 248 -6.08 9.79 -3.03
C PHE A 248 -5.11 9.20 -2.01
N HIS A 249 -5.54 8.24 -1.19
CA HIS A 249 -4.62 7.53 -0.30
C HIS A 249 -3.66 6.63 -1.08
N SER A 250 -4.14 5.98 -2.13
CA SER A 250 -3.28 5.22 -3.05
C SER A 250 -2.25 6.11 -3.75
N LEU A 251 -2.64 7.34 -4.13
CA LEU A 251 -1.73 8.35 -4.66
C LEU A 251 -0.65 8.73 -3.64
N LEU A 252 -1.02 8.98 -2.38
CA LEU A 252 -0.03 9.30 -1.33
C LEU A 252 0.96 8.16 -1.11
N VAL A 253 0.47 6.90 -1.07
CA VAL A 253 1.33 5.72 -0.94
C VAL A 253 2.27 5.61 -2.14
N PHE A 254 1.76 5.75 -3.36
CA PHE A 254 2.60 5.71 -4.56
C PHE A 254 3.63 6.85 -4.59
N LEU A 255 3.22 8.06 -4.18
CA LEU A 255 4.11 9.22 -4.08
C LEU A 255 5.24 8.98 -3.06
N SER A 256 4.98 8.29 -1.95
CA SER A 256 6.04 7.85 -1.02
C SER A 256 7.03 6.88 -1.67
N SER A 257 6.58 6.02 -2.60
CA SER A 257 7.47 5.18 -3.40
C SER A 257 8.40 6.03 -4.27
N VAL A 258 7.87 7.07 -4.93
CA VAL A 258 8.65 8.05 -5.72
C VAL A 258 9.65 8.80 -4.82
N ARG A 259 9.23 9.24 -3.63
CA ARG A 259 10.07 9.89 -2.62
C ARG A 259 11.30 9.05 -2.28
N PHE A 260 11.09 7.78 -1.93
CA PHE A 260 12.17 6.89 -1.51
C PHE A 260 13.09 6.48 -2.66
N MET A 261 12.56 6.36 -3.88
CA MET A 261 13.40 6.25 -5.07
C MET A 261 14.28 7.48 -5.26
N GLY A 262 13.72 8.68 -5.08
CA GLY A 262 14.48 9.91 -5.15
C GLY A 262 15.62 9.95 -4.13
N TRP A 263 15.40 9.44 -2.91
CA TRP A 263 16.46 9.37 -1.90
C TRP A 263 17.62 8.46 -2.32
N VAL A 264 17.35 7.25 -2.81
CA VAL A 264 18.42 6.31 -3.21
C VAL A 264 19.10 6.70 -4.53
N LEU A 265 18.50 7.59 -5.31
CA LEU A 265 19.06 8.15 -6.54
C LEU A 265 19.61 9.57 -6.35
N GLU A 266 19.64 10.08 -5.11
CA GLU A 266 20.10 11.43 -4.77
C GLU A 266 19.41 12.54 -5.59
N LYS A 267 18.09 12.42 -5.75
CA LYS A 267 17.20 13.38 -6.43
C LYS A 267 16.41 14.20 -5.41
N PRO A 268 16.95 15.32 -4.91
CA PRO A 268 16.28 16.12 -3.88
C PRO A 268 14.95 16.71 -4.36
N GLU A 269 14.74 16.86 -5.67
CA GLU A 269 13.48 17.37 -6.22
C GLU A 269 12.30 16.45 -5.91
N ALA A 270 12.55 15.15 -5.70
CA ALA A 270 11.52 14.18 -5.33
C ALA A 270 10.90 14.46 -3.96
N GLU A 271 11.71 14.93 -2.99
CA GLU A 271 11.20 15.31 -1.66
C GLU A 271 10.33 16.56 -1.76
N ALA A 272 10.80 17.59 -2.48
CA ALA A 272 10.05 18.83 -2.66
C ALA A 272 8.70 18.58 -3.35
N PHE A 273 8.70 17.76 -4.41
CA PHE A 273 7.48 17.36 -5.11
C PHE A 273 6.55 16.53 -4.21
N PHE A 274 7.11 15.60 -3.43
CA PHE A 274 6.35 14.83 -2.45
C PHE A 274 5.62 15.74 -1.46
N GLN A 275 6.34 16.67 -0.82
CA GLN A 275 5.78 17.59 0.18
C GLN A 275 4.68 18.48 -0.42
N GLN A 276 4.88 18.97 -1.65
CA GLN A 276 3.90 19.81 -2.35
C GLN A 276 2.57 19.06 -2.58
N ILE A 277 2.64 17.85 -3.12
CA ILE A 277 1.43 17.07 -3.43
C ILE A 277 0.79 16.52 -2.15
N ALA A 278 1.58 16.01 -1.21
CA ALA A 278 1.09 15.54 0.08
C ALA A 278 0.37 16.66 0.85
N GLY A 279 0.94 17.87 0.83
CA GLY A 279 0.36 19.05 1.48
C GLY A 279 -1.02 19.36 0.93
N TYR A 280 -1.18 19.32 -0.39
CA TYR A 280 -2.50 19.51 -1.02
C TYR A 280 -3.52 18.44 -0.61
N VAL A 281 -3.12 17.17 -0.54
CA VAL A 281 -4.06 16.08 -0.21
C VAL A 281 -4.48 16.15 1.28
N ILE A 282 -3.54 16.49 2.17
CA ILE A 282 -3.76 16.50 3.63
C ILE A 282 -4.33 17.82 4.14
N ALA A 283 -3.82 18.98 3.71
CA ALA A 283 -4.06 20.29 4.34
C ALA A 283 -5.46 20.91 4.10
N GLU A 284 -6.44 20.14 3.63
CA GLU A 284 -7.83 20.63 3.45
C GLU A 284 -8.87 19.70 4.09
#